data_AF-A0A524NSS4-F1
#
_entry.id   AF-A0A524NSS4-F1
#
_cell.length_a   1.000
_cell.length_b   1.000
_cell.length_c   1.000
_cell.angle_alpha   90.00
_cell.angle_beta   90.00
_cell.angle_gamma   90.00
#
_symmetry.space_group_name_H-M   'P 1'
#
loop_
_entity.id
_entity.type
_entity.pdbx_description
1 polymer ?
#
loop_
_entity_poly.entity_id
_entity_poly.type
_entity_poly.pdbx_seq_one_letter_code
_entity_poly.pdbx_strand_id
1 'polypeptide(L)'
;SKGSIMTLGLHEMNRIGKHFGCSRKTFFGVAGIGDLIATCSSKLSRNHYFGEEIAKGKTLDQISEEMHGMVAEGVWAAKSIHQFAQEQHLDLPLTEQIYKIIHEGKLMENAISDLLALI
;
A
#
# COMPACT_ATOMS: atom_id res chain seq x y z
N SER A 1 6.10 8.49 -10.80
CA SER A 1 4.93 9.40 -10.76
C SER A 1 3.79 8.73 -9.99
N LYS A 2 2.70 9.44 -9.63
CA LYS A 2 1.54 8.84 -8.92
C LYS A 2 0.98 7.61 -9.64
N GLY A 3 0.88 7.68 -10.97
CA GLY A 3 0.42 6.58 -11.81
C GLY A 3 1.34 5.36 -11.76
N SER A 4 2.67 5.54 -11.63
CA SER A 4 3.61 4.43 -11.49
C SER A 4 3.34 3.60 -10.23
N ILE A 5 3.12 4.26 -9.09
CA ILE A 5 2.85 3.58 -7.81
C ILE A 5 1.50 2.85 -7.85
N MET A 6 0.45 3.48 -8.39
CA MET A 6 -0.84 2.82 -8.59
C MET A 6 -0.71 1.59 -9.52
N THR A 7 0.14 1.67 -10.54
CA THR A 7 0.39 0.56 -11.46
C THR A 7 1.07 -0.62 -10.76
N LEU A 8 2.06 -0.35 -9.90
CA LEU A 8 2.69 -1.37 -9.05
C LEU A 8 1.66 -2.03 -8.13
N GLY A 9 0.82 -1.24 -7.46
CA GLY A 9 -0.25 -1.76 -6.60
C GLY A 9 -1.23 -2.66 -7.35
N LEU A 10 -1.66 -2.27 -8.56
CA LEU A 10 -2.51 -3.10 -9.41
C LEU A 10 -1.83 -4.41 -9.82
N HIS A 11 -0.53 -4.37 -10.13
CA HIS A 11 0.25 -5.55 -10.46
C HIS A 11 0.35 -6.52 -9.28
N GLU A 12 0.57 -6.01 -8.07
CA GLU A 12 0.60 -6.81 -6.84
C GLU A 12 -0.75 -7.42 -6.51
N MET A 13 -1.84 -6.66 -6.59
CA MET A 13 -3.19 -7.20 -6.42
C MET A 13 -3.47 -8.36 -7.39
N ASN A 14 -3.08 -8.21 -8.65
CA ASN A 14 -3.20 -9.28 -9.66
C ASN A 14 -2.30 -10.48 -9.34
N ARG A 15 -1.08 -10.26 -8.84
CA ARG A 15 -0.15 -11.34 -8.43
C ARG A 15 -0.72 -12.15 -7.27
N ILE A 16 -1.28 -11.48 -6.25
CA ILE A 16 -2.00 -12.12 -5.14
C ILE A 16 -3.22 -12.88 -5.66
N GLY A 17 -4.05 -12.24 -6.48
CA GLY A 17 -5.23 -12.88 -7.05
C GLY A 17 -4.90 -14.14 -7.85
N LYS A 18 -3.85 -14.08 -8.67
CA LYS A 18 -3.39 -15.22 -9.46
C LYS A 18 -2.98 -16.40 -8.57
N HIS A 19 -2.35 -16.14 -7.42
CA HIS A 19 -2.01 -17.20 -6.45
C HIS A 19 -3.27 -17.94 -5.98
N PHE A 20 -4.40 -17.25 -5.81
CA PHE A 20 -5.70 -17.85 -5.48
C PHE A 20 -6.53 -18.31 -6.70
N GLY A 21 -5.95 -18.35 -7.90
CA GLY A 21 -6.65 -18.76 -9.12
C GLY A 21 -7.65 -17.74 -9.67
N CYS A 22 -7.61 -16.49 -9.21
CA CYS A 22 -8.46 -15.42 -9.75
C CYS A 22 -8.07 -15.06 -11.18
N SER A 23 -9.08 -14.69 -11.98
CA SER A 23 -8.85 -14.13 -13.32
C SER A 23 -8.26 -12.73 -13.22
N ARG A 24 -7.27 -12.44 -14.08
CA ARG A 24 -6.72 -11.08 -14.23
C ARG A 24 -7.81 -10.04 -14.43
N LYS A 25 -8.88 -10.37 -15.18
CA LYS A 25 -10.00 -9.46 -15.48
C LYS A 25 -10.69 -8.92 -14.23
N THR A 26 -10.68 -9.66 -13.12
CA THR A 26 -11.26 -9.22 -11.83
C THR A 26 -10.68 -7.89 -11.36
N PHE A 27 -9.39 -7.66 -11.59
CA PHE A 27 -8.68 -6.45 -11.14
C PHE A 27 -8.84 -5.25 -12.07
N PHE A 28 -9.35 -5.44 -13.28
CA PHE A 28 -9.57 -4.37 -14.26
C PHE A 28 -11.03 -3.87 -14.27
N GLY A 29 -11.83 -4.26 -13.27
CA GLY A 29 -13.18 -3.74 -13.04
C GLY A 29 -13.24 -2.66 -11.95
N VAL A 30 -14.47 -2.26 -11.61
CA VAL A 30 -14.75 -1.23 -10.59
C VAL A 30 -14.15 -1.61 -9.23
N ALA A 31 -14.26 -2.87 -8.81
CA ALA A 31 -13.73 -3.35 -7.54
C ALA A 31 -12.19 -3.45 -7.48
N GLY A 32 -11.49 -3.34 -8.61
CA GLY A 32 -10.03 -3.37 -8.68
C GLY A 32 -9.46 -1.98 -8.95
N ILE A 33 -9.12 -1.73 -10.22
CA ILE A 33 -8.54 -0.45 -10.64
C ILE A 33 -9.44 0.76 -10.34
N GLY A 34 -10.77 0.60 -10.41
CA GLY A 34 -11.72 1.68 -10.13
C GLY A 34 -11.61 2.17 -8.68
N ASP A 35 -11.73 1.25 -7.73
CA ASP A 35 -11.61 1.53 -6.31
C ASP A 35 -10.21 2.00 -5.91
N LEU A 36 -9.16 1.42 -6.52
CA LEU A 36 -7.78 1.86 -6.32
C LEU A 36 -7.59 3.34 -6.69
N ILE A 37 -8.05 3.75 -7.87
CA ILE A 37 -7.92 5.14 -8.34
C ILE A 37 -8.72 6.08 -7.43
N ALA A 38 -9.95 5.71 -7.07
CA ALA A 38 -10.82 6.52 -6.22
C ALA A 38 -10.18 6.75 -4.83
N THR A 39 -9.75 5.67 -4.18
CA THR A 39 -9.16 5.71 -2.83
C THR A 39 -7.83 6.46 -2.82
N CYS A 40 -6.92 6.17 -3.77
CA CYS A 40 -5.63 6.86 -3.85
C CYS A 40 -5.72 8.31 -4.36
N SER A 41 -6.90 8.79 -4.78
CA SER A 41 -7.09 10.18 -5.24
C SER A 41 -7.98 11.02 -4.36
N SER A 42 -8.64 10.42 -3.38
CA SER A 42 -9.50 11.13 -2.44
C SER A 42 -8.77 11.55 -1.18
N LYS A 43 -8.83 12.84 -0.83
CA LYS A 43 -8.38 13.36 0.47
C LYS A 43 -9.27 12.91 1.64
N LEU A 44 -10.47 12.42 1.34
CA LEU A 44 -11.38 11.85 2.36
C LEU A 44 -11.01 10.41 2.72
N SER A 45 -10.12 9.78 1.96
CA SER A 45 -9.62 8.45 2.29
C SER A 45 -8.72 8.53 3.51
N ARG A 46 -9.07 7.76 4.55
CA ARG A 46 -8.24 7.61 5.76
C ARG A 46 -6.84 7.07 5.43
N ASN A 47 -6.74 6.14 4.47
CA ASN A 47 -5.45 5.62 4.02
C ASN A 47 -4.61 6.68 3.30
N HIS A 48 -5.26 7.52 2.50
CA HIS A 48 -4.58 8.62 1.80
C HIS A 48 -4.05 9.65 2.80
N TYR A 49 -4.92 10.11 3.70
CA TYR A 49 -4.54 11.04 4.77
C TYR A 49 -3.40 10.48 5.60
N PHE A 50 -3.50 9.22 6.05
CA PHE A 50 -2.44 8.55 6.80
C PHE A 50 -1.10 8.57 6.05
N GLY A 51 -1.10 8.22 4.76
CA GLY A 51 0.11 8.26 3.93
C GLY A 51 0.69 9.67 3.76
N GLU A 52 -0.15 10.69 3.61
CA GLU A 52 0.28 12.10 3.56
C GLU A 52 0.93 12.55 4.86
N GLU A 53 0.39 12.15 6.02
CA GLU A 53 0.96 12.52 7.32
C GLU A 53 2.28 11.81 7.60
N ILE A 54 2.41 10.54 7.21
CA ILE A 54 3.71 9.84 7.25
C ILE A 54 4.73 10.57 6.35
N ALA A 55 4.32 11.03 5.16
CA ALA A 55 5.20 11.78 4.25
C ALA A 55 5.65 13.13 4.84
N LYS A 56 4.87 13.71 5.75
CA LYS A 56 5.23 14.93 6.52
C LYS A 56 6.15 14.63 7.70
N GLY A 57 6.50 13.37 7.93
CA GLY A 57 7.40 12.93 9.01
C GLY A 57 6.71 12.72 10.35
N LYS A 58 5.36 12.65 10.39
CA LYS A 58 4.65 12.32 11.63
C LYS A 58 4.84 10.86 12.01
N THR A 59 4.85 10.59 13.32
CA THR A 59 4.88 9.22 13.85
C THR A 59 3.50 8.59 13.80
N LEU A 60 3.46 7.26 13.84
CA LEU A 60 2.21 6.48 13.96
C LEU A 60 1.32 6.97 15.12
N ASP A 61 1.91 7.23 16.28
CA ASP A 61 1.19 7.68 17.47
C ASP A 61 0.56 9.05 17.26
N GLN A 62 1.29 9.99 16.66
CA GLN A 62 0.77 11.33 16.33
C GLN A 62 -0.41 11.25 15.36
N ILE A 63 -0.31 10.43 14.32
CA ILE A 63 -1.37 10.27 13.33
C ILE A 63 -2.59 9.60 13.98
N SER A 64 -2.37 8.57 14.81
CA SER A 64 -3.44 7.89 15.54
C SER A 64 -4.18 8.83 16.49
N GLU A 65 -3.47 9.72 17.19
CA GLU A 65 -4.07 10.74 18.06
C GLU A 65 -4.93 11.74 17.26
N GLU A 66 -4.43 12.24 16.14
CA GLU A 66 -5.17 13.13 15.23
C GLU A 66 -6.41 12.47 14.63
N MET A 67 -6.35 11.14 14.42
CA MET A 67 -7.47 10.34 13.96
C MET A 67 -8.39 9.85 15.11
N HIS A 68 -8.29 10.44 16.30
CA HIS A 68 -9.09 10.09 17.49
C HIS A 68 -9.01 8.61 17.87
N GLY A 69 -7.83 8.02 17.76
CA GLY A 69 -7.57 6.60 18.04
C GLY A 69 -7.98 5.65 16.91
N MET A 70 -8.47 6.16 15.77
CA MET A 70 -8.73 5.34 14.60
C MET A 70 -7.43 5.07 13.83
N VAL A 71 -7.18 3.80 13.52
CA VAL A 71 -6.08 3.40 12.63
C VAL A 71 -6.64 3.14 11.24
N ALA A 72 -5.97 3.67 10.21
CA ALA A 72 -6.32 3.39 8.83
C ALA A 72 -6.16 1.89 8.53
N GLU A 73 -7.16 1.29 7.86
CA GLU A 73 -7.18 -0.17 7.60
C GLU A 73 -5.94 -0.67 6.84
N GLY A 74 -5.35 0.19 5.99
CA GLY A 74 -4.14 -0.10 5.23
C GLY A 74 -2.92 -0.41 6.09
N VAL A 75 -2.85 0.13 7.31
CA VAL A 75 -1.75 -0.13 8.26
C VAL A 75 -1.71 -1.61 8.64
N TRP A 76 -2.87 -2.18 8.95
CA TRP A 76 -3.02 -3.58 9.32
C TRP A 76 -2.99 -4.49 8.09
N ALA A 77 -3.65 -4.07 7.01
CA ALA A 77 -3.65 -4.83 5.76
C ALA A 77 -2.24 -5.01 5.20
N ALA A 78 -1.39 -3.97 5.23
CA ALA A 78 0.00 -4.06 4.79
C ALA A 78 0.78 -5.11 5.58
N LYS A 79 0.60 -5.18 6.90
CA LYS A 79 1.24 -6.20 7.75
C LYS A 79 0.77 -7.61 7.38
N SER A 80 -0.54 -7.83 7.27
CA SER A 80 -1.08 -9.15 6.96
C SER A 80 -0.69 -9.62 5.55
N ILE A 81 -0.74 -8.74 4.55
CA ILE A 81 -0.38 -9.08 3.16
C ILE A 81 1.12 -9.32 3.05
N HIS A 82 1.95 -8.53 3.75
CA HIS A 82 3.40 -8.75 3.82
C HIS A 82 3.73 -10.13 4.40
N GLN A 83 3.17 -10.48 5.55
CA GLN A 83 3.38 -11.79 6.18
C GLN A 83 2.96 -12.93 5.25
N PHE A 84 1.76 -12.82 4.67
CA PHE A 84 1.29 -13.77 3.67
C PHE A 84 2.25 -13.91 2.49
N ALA A 85 2.77 -12.80 1.96
CA ALA A 85 3.69 -12.81 0.83
C ALA A 85 5.01 -13.51 1.17
N GLN A 86 5.53 -13.32 2.38
CA GLN A 86 6.73 -14.03 2.85
C GLN A 86 6.47 -15.54 2.96
N GLU A 87 5.35 -15.95 3.55
CA GLU A 87 4.97 -17.35 3.69
C GLU A 87 4.75 -18.05 2.35
N GLN A 88 4.18 -17.35 1.37
CA GLN A 88 3.89 -17.87 0.03
C GLN A 88 5.01 -17.62 -0.98
N HIS A 89 6.13 -17.03 -0.56
CA HIS A 89 7.24 -16.64 -1.43
C HIS A 89 6.80 -15.78 -2.63
N LEU A 90 5.87 -14.86 -2.40
CA LEU A 90 5.39 -13.91 -3.41
C LEU A 90 6.21 -12.63 -3.34
N ASP A 91 6.80 -12.26 -4.46
CA ASP A 91 7.44 -10.97 -4.63
C ASP A 91 6.39 -9.85 -4.67
N LEU A 92 6.35 -8.96 -3.67
CA LEU A 92 5.42 -7.82 -3.59
C LEU A 92 6.19 -6.57 -3.10
N PRO A 93 7.02 -5.96 -3.96
CA PRO A 93 7.94 -4.90 -3.56
C PRO A 93 7.27 -3.63 -3.01
N LEU A 94 6.14 -3.19 -3.55
CA LEU A 94 5.38 -2.07 -3.00
C LEU A 94 4.85 -2.40 -1.61
N THR A 95 4.21 -3.56 -1.42
CA THR A 95 3.73 -4.00 -0.11
C THR A 95 4.88 -4.11 0.90
N GLU A 96 6.03 -4.66 0.51
CA GLU A 96 7.25 -4.73 1.32
C GLU A 96 7.71 -3.35 1.77
N GLN A 97 7.77 -2.38 0.85
CA GLN A 97 8.23 -1.03 1.17
C GLN A 97 7.23 -0.29 2.08
N ILE A 98 5.91 -0.48 1.86
CA ILE A 98 4.88 0.06 2.74
C ILE A 98 5.01 -0.54 4.14
N TYR A 99 5.20 -1.85 4.25
CA TYR A 99 5.42 -2.52 5.53
C TYR A 99 6.63 -1.94 6.26
N LYS A 100 7.78 -1.80 5.57
CA LYS A 100 9.00 -1.25 6.15
C LYS A 100 8.86 0.18 6.64
N ILE A 101 8.16 1.02 5.88
CA ILE A 101 7.89 2.41 6.30
C ILE A 101 7.08 2.42 7.59
N ILE A 102 5.99 1.65 7.62
CA ILE A 102 5.02 1.71 8.71
C ILE A 102 5.54 0.99 9.96
N HIS A 103 6.12 -0.20 9.82
CA HIS A 103 6.40 -1.10 10.94
C HIS A 103 7.90 -1.19 11.30
N GLU A 104 8.81 -0.81 10.41
CA GLU A 104 10.27 -0.87 10.64
C GLU A 104 10.96 0.50 10.63
N GLY A 105 10.19 1.59 10.48
CA GLY A 105 10.72 2.96 10.51
C GLY A 105 11.59 3.32 9.31
N LYS A 106 11.44 2.63 8.18
CA LYS A 106 12.17 2.98 6.95
C LYS A 106 11.74 4.35 6.44
N LEU A 107 12.72 5.18 6.10
CA LEU A 107 12.47 6.49 5.49
C LEU A 107 11.81 6.35 4.12
N MET A 108 10.78 7.18 3.87
CA MET A 108 9.98 7.15 2.65
C MET A 108 10.82 7.39 1.39
N GLU A 109 11.81 8.28 1.46
CA GLU A 109 12.73 8.57 0.35
C GLU A 109 13.52 7.33 -0.10
N ASN A 110 14.01 6.53 0.86
CA ASN A 110 14.72 5.29 0.59
C ASN A 110 13.78 4.24 -0.01
N ALA A 111 12.56 4.14 0.51
CA ALA A 111 11.55 3.24 -0.03
C ALA A 111 11.16 3.59 -1.48
N ILE A 112 11.02 4.88 -1.80
CA ILE A 112 10.75 5.35 -3.17
C ILE A 112 11.94 5.03 -4.07
N SER A 113 13.18 5.28 -3.61
CA SER A 113 14.39 4.96 -4.38
C SER A 113 14.46 3.46 -4.73
N ASP A 114 14.17 2.59 -3.77
CA ASP A 114 14.12 1.14 -4.01
C ASP A 114 13.07 0.76 -5.06
N LEU A 115 11.87 1.35 -4.99
CA LEU A 115 10.80 1.05 -5.95
C LEU A 115 11.13 1.55 -7.36
N LEU A 116 11.77 2.70 -7.47
CA LEU A 116 12.19 3.25 -8.76
C LEU A 116 13.32 2.44 -9.39
N ALA A 117 14.18 1.79 -8.60
CA ALA A 117 15.22 0.90 -9.10
C ALA A 117 14.69 -0.40 -9.74
N LEU A 118 13.40 -0.70 -9.56
CA LEU A 118 12.72 -1.87 -10.14
C LEU A 118 12.03 -1.59 -11.48
N ILE A 119 12.02 -0.33 -11.93
CA ILE A 119 11.35 0.15 -13.15
C ILE A 119 12.41 0.52 -14.19
#